data_AF-A0A9W9W881-F1
#
_entry.id   AF-A0A9W9W881-F1
#
_cell.length_a   1.000
_cell.length_b   1.000
_cell.length_c   1.000
_cell.angle_alpha   90.00
_cell.angle_beta   90.00
_cell.angle_gamma   90.00
#
_symmetry.space_group_name_H-M   'P 1'
#
loop_
_entity.id
_entity.type
_entity.pdbx_description
1 polymer ?
#
loop_
_entity_poly.entity_id
_entity_poly.type
_entity_poly.pdbx_seq_one_letter_code
_entity_poly.pdbx_strand_id
1 'polypeptide(L)'
;MSTPLYPPQSPAHAGSLRLQHLAALTTILHRCLLQGDFTRAGRAWGLIMREQFRGKPADARLETRWGIGAEILLRRDQQSAPSIGHIAPTDAATGGRTPLPFTHKGFAEAKEYYERLILNHPYLKTNPHSISALHFYPAMFGLWVYVAQEESQFERDRIDDEESDELSDEDLIDEYGENRESNRKQALVAKVRGQELEQAQQIATRIDSLLGSPPYSDSPEILELRGMVSLWIGDLLALSLVKPPPEFLDEYGYDAMDTDGTDEPFEVRREQTLAMEQRKVEIHKSEEFLEKARKRRRGVSYNMEHLHIESPSAPTSPSPLY
;
A
#
# COMPACT_ATOMS: atom_id res chain seq x y z
N MET A 1 5.32 59.43 -26.31
CA MET A 1 5.13 58.25 -25.44
C MET A 1 5.05 57.03 -26.34
N SER A 2 6.20 56.44 -26.70
CA SER A 2 6.25 55.28 -27.59
C SER A 2 6.04 54.01 -26.77
N THR A 3 4.94 53.30 -27.00
CA THR A 3 4.68 51.98 -26.44
C THR A 3 5.69 50.98 -27.04
N PRO A 4 6.44 50.23 -26.22
CA PRO A 4 7.35 49.22 -26.75
C PRO A 4 6.55 48.08 -27.40
N LEU A 5 6.67 47.95 -28.72
CA LEU A 5 6.21 46.78 -29.47
C LEU A 5 7.09 45.59 -29.08
N TYR A 6 6.55 44.66 -28.30
CA TYR A 6 7.15 43.33 -28.18
C TYR A 6 6.90 42.56 -29.48
N PRO A 7 7.93 42.02 -30.15
CA PRO A 7 7.71 41.13 -31.28
C PRO A 7 7.00 39.86 -30.79
N PRO A 8 6.03 39.31 -31.56
CA PRO A 8 5.33 38.10 -31.16
C PRO A 8 6.35 36.95 -31.07
N GLN A 9 6.49 36.37 -29.87
CA GLN A 9 7.34 35.20 -29.67
C GLN A 9 6.81 34.06 -30.55
N SER A 10 7.67 33.54 -31.42
CA SER A 10 7.32 32.44 -32.31
C SER A 10 6.83 31.23 -31.50
N PRO A 11 5.71 30.57 -31.89
CA PRO A 11 5.10 29.48 -31.13
C PRO A 11 6.05 28.29 -30.89
N ALA A 12 7.07 28.13 -31.74
CA ALA A 12 8.12 27.12 -31.57
C ALA A 12 9.00 27.38 -30.32
N HIS A 13 9.32 28.64 -30.01
CA HIS A 13 10.11 29.00 -28.82
C HIS A 13 9.28 28.91 -27.53
N ALA A 14 7.99 29.26 -27.60
CA ALA A 14 7.06 29.10 -26.48
C ALA A 14 6.86 27.62 -26.09
N GLY A 15 6.85 26.71 -27.07
CA GLY A 15 6.82 25.26 -26.83
C GLY A 15 8.08 24.75 -26.13
N SER A 16 9.26 25.26 -26.53
CA SER A 16 10.54 24.91 -25.91
C SER A 16 10.65 25.41 -24.46
N LEU A 17 10.22 26.64 -24.18
CA LEU A 17 10.25 27.20 -22.82
C LEU A 17 9.29 26.47 -21.87
N ARG A 18 8.09 26.10 -22.33
CA ARG A 18 7.14 25.32 -21.51
C ARG A 18 7.67 23.92 -21.20
N LEU A 19 8.34 23.28 -22.16
CA LEU A 19 9.01 22.00 -21.93
C LEU A 19 10.14 22.12 -20.91
N GLN A 20 10.95 23.19 -21.00
CA GLN A 20 11.98 23.48 -20.01
C GLN A 20 11.40 23.74 -18.61
N HIS A 21 10.29 24.48 -18.53
CA HIS A 21 9.58 24.74 -17.28
C HIS A 21 9.01 23.46 -16.66
N LEU A 22 8.37 22.61 -17.46
CA LEU A 22 7.88 21.31 -17.00
C LEU A 22 9.03 20.43 -16.52
N ALA A 23 10.13 20.35 -17.29
CA ALA A 23 11.32 19.61 -16.87
C ALA A 23 11.87 20.14 -15.53
N ALA A 24 11.96 21.46 -15.37
CA ALA A 24 12.36 22.07 -14.12
C ALA A 24 11.40 21.73 -12.96
N LEU A 25 10.08 21.84 -13.15
CA LEU A 25 9.10 21.47 -12.13
C LEU A 25 9.17 19.99 -11.76
N THR A 26 9.33 19.09 -12.73
CA THR A 26 9.49 17.65 -12.48
C THR A 26 10.78 17.36 -11.70
N THR A 27 11.90 18.03 -12.04
CA THR A 27 13.15 17.86 -11.26
C THR A 27 13.02 18.37 -9.83
N ILE A 28 12.34 19.51 -9.63
CA ILE A 28 12.06 20.06 -8.29
C ILE A 28 11.16 19.09 -7.51
N LEU A 29 10.12 18.55 -8.14
CA LEU A 29 9.23 17.55 -7.54
C LEU A 29 10.03 16.35 -7.03
N HIS A 30 10.82 15.69 -7.88
CA HIS A 30 11.61 14.52 -7.48
C HIS A 30 12.64 14.85 -6.39
N ARG A 31 13.29 16.01 -6.48
CA ARG A 31 14.21 16.45 -5.42
C ARG A 31 13.49 16.65 -4.09
N CYS A 32 12.33 17.29 -4.09
CA CYS A 32 11.52 17.47 -2.88
C CYS A 32 11.07 16.13 -2.30
N LEU A 33 10.67 15.16 -3.13
CA LEU A 33 10.32 13.80 -2.68
C LEU A 33 11.51 13.08 -2.03
N LEU A 34 12.71 13.15 -2.63
CA LEU A 34 13.93 12.55 -2.08
C LEU A 34 14.37 13.21 -0.76
N GLN A 35 14.13 14.50 -0.62
CA GLN A 35 14.40 15.25 0.61
C GLN A 35 13.29 15.07 1.66
N GLY A 36 12.20 14.39 1.31
CA GLY A 36 11.03 14.25 2.13
C GLY A 36 10.32 15.58 2.40
N ASP A 37 10.32 16.57 1.51
CA ASP A 37 9.54 17.82 1.61
C ASP A 37 8.24 17.69 0.78
N PHE A 38 7.21 17.10 1.39
CA PHE A 38 5.93 16.81 0.76
C PHE A 38 5.08 18.07 0.56
N THR A 39 5.30 19.12 1.34
CA THR A 39 4.59 20.41 1.17
C THR A 39 5.03 21.11 -0.11
N ARG A 40 6.34 21.22 -0.38
CA ARG A 40 6.85 21.78 -1.64
C ARG A 40 6.58 20.85 -2.81
N ALA A 41 6.70 19.54 -2.62
CA ALA A 41 6.35 18.55 -3.63
C ALA A 41 4.88 18.72 -4.07
N GLY A 42 3.94 18.88 -3.13
CA GLY A 42 2.53 19.12 -3.44
C GLY A 42 2.26 20.39 -4.22
N ARG A 43 3.00 21.47 -3.95
CA ARG A 43 2.92 22.71 -4.74
C ARG A 43 3.45 22.52 -6.16
N ALA A 44 4.62 21.89 -6.31
CA ALA A 44 5.20 21.59 -7.62
C ALA A 44 4.27 20.67 -8.44
N TRP A 45 3.71 19.65 -7.80
CA TRP A 45 2.72 18.74 -8.38
C TRP A 45 1.46 19.48 -8.85
N GLY A 46 0.92 20.37 -8.03
CA GLY A 46 -0.22 21.21 -8.40
C GLY A 46 0.05 22.11 -9.60
N LEU A 47 1.28 22.62 -9.77
CA LEU A 47 1.67 23.40 -10.94
C LEU A 47 1.79 22.52 -12.20
N ILE A 48 2.36 21.32 -12.08
CA ILE A 48 2.44 20.34 -13.19
C ILE A 48 1.05 20.00 -13.70
N MET A 49 0.08 19.76 -12.80
CA MET A 49 -1.29 19.42 -13.17
C MET A 49 -2.07 20.57 -13.85
N ARG A 50 -1.68 21.82 -13.59
CA ARG A 50 -2.30 23.02 -14.19
C ARG A 50 -1.68 23.40 -15.53
N GLU A 51 -0.46 22.93 -15.82
CA GLU A 51 0.22 23.19 -17.08
C GLU A 51 -0.52 22.50 -18.24
N GLN A 52 -0.82 23.25 -19.30
CA GLN A 52 -1.52 22.73 -20.47
C GLN A 52 -0.52 22.47 -21.60
N PHE A 53 -0.39 21.20 -21.99
CA PHE A 53 0.42 20.80 -23.13
C PHE A 53 -0.45 20.65 -24.37
N ARG A 54 -0.18 21.45 -25.42
CA ARG A 54 -0.97 21.45 -26.68
C ARG A 54 -2.48 21.62 -26.47
N GLY A 55 -2.87 22.44 -25.48
CA GLY A 55 -4.28 22.69 -25.14
C GLY A 55 -4.97 21.56 -24.36
N LYS A 56 -4.23 20.53 -23.93
CA LYS A 56 -4.72 19.49 -23.02
C LYS A 56 -4.04 19.62 -21.65
N PRO A 57 -4.76 19.48 -20.53
CA PRO A 57 -4.13 19.44 -19.21
C PRO A 57 -3.15 18.26 -19.13
N ALA A 58 -2.13 18.36 -18.29
CA ALA A 58 -1.24 17.25 -17.99
C ALA A 58 -2.05 16.02 -17.53
N ASP A 59 -1.86 14.88 -18.20
CA ASP A 59 -2.57 13.65 -17.85
C ASP A 59 -1.95 13.04 -16.59
N ALA A 60 -2.72 12.98 -15.49
CA ALA A 60 -2.29 12.39 -14.22
C ALA A 60 -1.89 10.91 -14.35
N ARG A 61 -2.34 10.25 -15.42
CA ARG A 61 -2.12 8.83 -15.64
C ARG A 61 -0.71 8.51 -16.10
N LEU A 62 -0.04 9.43 -16.79
CA LEU A 62 1.28 9.16 -17.39
C LEU A 62 2.35 8.97 -16.29
N GLU A 63 3.31 8.08 -16.56
CA GLU A 63 4.54 7.89 -15.77
C GLU A 63 4.32 7.65 -14.26
N THR A 64 3.28 6.90 -13.88
CA THR A 64 2.97 6.59 -12.46
C THR A 64 2.75 7.81 -11.55
N ARG A 65 2.52 8.99 -12.15
CA ARG A 65 2.40 10.25 -11.41
C ARG A 65 1.18 10.31 -10.50
N TRP A 66 0.16 9.50 -10.81
CA TRP A 66 -0.98 9.27 -9.92
C TRP A 66 -0.56 8.72 -8.55
N GLY A 67 0.42 7.81 -8.51
CA GLY A 67 0.95 7.27 -7.25
C GLY A 67 1.66 8.35 -6.43
N ILE A 68 2.42 9.22 -7.10
CA ILE A 68 3.08 10.37 -6.48
C ILE A 68 2.05 11.32 -5.84
N GLY A 69 0.92 11.56 -6.51
CA GLY A 69 -0.16 12.37 -5.98
C GLY A 69 -0.72 11.83 -4.66
N ALA A 70 -0.96 10.51 -4.60
CA ALA A 70 -1.42 9.85 -3.37
C ALA A 70 -0.37 9.90 -2.25
N GLU A 71 0.90 9.67 -2.58
CA GLU A 71 2.02 9.70 -1.62
C GLU A 71 2.17 11.08 -0.97
N ILE A 72 2.07 12.14 -1.77
CA ILE A 72 2.09 13.51 -1.27
C ILE A 72 0.93 13.75 -0.31
N LEU A 73 -0.29 13.34 -0.66
CA LEU A 73 -1.47 13.53 0.20
C LEU A 73 -1.33 12.77 1.53
N LEU A 74 -0.77 11.55 1.49
CA LEU A 74 -0.54 10.71 2.66
C LEU A 74 0.38 11.39 3.69
N ARG A 75 1.41 12.11 3.23
CA ARG A 75 2.51 12.60 4.06
C ARG A 75 2.56 14.11 4.28
N ARG A 76 1.90 14.92 3.43
CA ARG A 76 1.96 16.40 3.47
C ARG A 76 1.55 16.98 4.82
N ASP A 77 0.52 16.40 5.44
CA ASP A 77 -0.08 16.97 6.65
C ASP A 77 0.85 16.84 7.88
N GLN A 78 1.83 15.93 7.85
CA GLN A 78 2.84 15.83 8.92
C GLN A 78 3.75 17.05 9.02
N GLN A 79 4.02 17.70 7.90
CA GLN A 79 4.92 18.86 7.82
C GLN A 79 4.21 20.18 8.09
N SER A 80 2.88 20.16 8.00
CA SER A 80 2.02 21.32 8.26
C SER A 80 1.57 21.39 9.72
N ALA A 81 1.77 20.31 10.50
CA ALA A 81 1.68 20.38 11.95
C ALA A 81 2.68 21.44 12.43
N PRO A 82 2.24 22.50 13.11
CA PRO A 82 3.15 23.55 13.53
C PRO A 82 4.14 22.95 14.52
N SER A 83 5.41 22.93 14.15
CA SER A 83 6.51 23.02 15.10
C SER A 83 6.33 24.34 15.86
N ILE A 84 5.48 24.33 16.88
CA ILE A 84 5.39 25.41 17.85
C ILE A 84 6.77 25.46 18.51
N GLY A 85 7.52 26.51 18.20
CA GLY A 85 8.66 26.94 18.99
C GLY A 85 9.91 26.08 18.82
N HIS A 86 10.78 26.54 17.93
CA HIS A 86 12.21 26.24 18.00
C HIS A 86 12.81 26.92 19.26
N ILE A 87 12.55 26.36 20.45
CA ILE A 87 13.30 26.60 21.68
C ILE A 87 13.49 25.22 22.33
N ALA A 88 14.63 24.58 22.04
CA ALA A 88 15.20 23.54 22.91
C ALA A 88 15.91 24.23 24.10
N PRO A 89 16.28 23.55 25.21
CA PRO A 89 16.31 22.11 25.46
C PRO A 89 15.69 21.68 26.82
N THR A 90 15.73 20.37 27.12
CA THR A 90 15.24 19.64 28.32
C THR A 90 13.81 19.10 28.22
N ASP A 91 13.68 17.95 27.57
CA ASP A 91 12.98 16.79 28.14
C ASP A 91 13.56 15.55 27.44
N ALA A 92 14.67 15.07 27.99
CA ALA A 92 15.31 13.81 27.62
C ALA A 92 14.56 12.63 28.27
N ALA A 93 13.24 12.54 28.01
CA ALA A 93 12.36 11.51 28.59
C ALA A 93 11.31 10.97 27.61
N THR A 94 11.38 11.30 26.33
CA THR A 94 10.67 10.56 25.28
C THR A 94 11.71 10.14 24.27
N GLY A 95 12.18 8.90 24.41
CA GLY A 95 13.21 8.30 23.56
C GLY A 95 12.95 8.53 22.08
N GLY A 96 14.02 8.59 21.28
CA GLY A 96 14.05 9.02 19.88
C GLY A 96 13.15 8.21 18.92
N ARG A 97 11.85 8.33 19.08
CA ARG A 97 10.83 7.59 18.33
C ARG A 97 10.60 8.26 16.99
N THR A 98 10.76 7.48 15.92
CA THR A 98 10.32 7.92 14.59
C THR A 98 8.80 7.91 14.58
N PRO A 99 8.12 9.06 14.40
CA PRO A 99 6.67 9.08 14.32
C PRO A 99 6.21 8.27 13.10
N LEU A 100 4.97 7.78 13.14
CA LEU A 100 4.32 7.13 12.00
C LEU A 100 4.58 7.95 10.72
N PRO A 101 4.82 7.32 9.56
CA PRO A 101 5.17 8.04 8.33
C PRO A 101 4.03 8.86 7.71
N PHE A 102 2.82 8.79 8.26
CA PHE A 102 1.60 9.35 7.69
C PHE A 102 0.58 9.78 8.77
N THR A 103 -0.53 10.38 8.33
CA THR A 103 -1.66 10.71 9.23
C THR A 103 -2.94 10.06 8.73
N HIS A 104 -3.88 9.75 9.62
CA HIS A 104 -5.21 9.24 9.21
C HIS A 104 -5.93 10.18 8.25
N LYS A 105 -5.78 11.51 8.44
CA LYS A 105 -6.33 12.52 7.52
C LYS A 105 -5.69 12.41 6.13
N GLY A 106 -4.36 12.30 6.08
CA GLY A 106 -3.63 12.10 4.82
C GLY A 106 -4.03 10.79 4.12
N PHE A 107 -4.24 9.72 4.86
CA PHE A 107 -4.76 8.46 4.32
C PHE A 107 -6.16 8.62 3.73
N ALA A 108 -7.07 9.29 4.43
CA ALA A 108 -8.42 9.55 3.91
C ALA A 108 -8.39 10.40 2.63
N GLU A 109 -7.55 11.45 2.58
CA GLU A 109 -7.36 12.27 1.38
C GLU A 109 -6.76 11.46 0.22
N ALA A 110 -5.79 10.58 0.48
CA ALA A 110 -5.18 9.72 -0.53
C ALA A 110 -6.17 8.67 -1.06
N LYS A 111 -7.00 8.09 -0.19
CA LYS A 111 -8.08 7.16 -0.59
C LYS A 111 -9.11 7.86 -1.47
N GLU A 112 -9.57 9.04 -1.07
CA GLU A 112 -10.52 9.84 -1.86
C GLU A 112 -9.91 10.25 -3.21
N TYR A 113 -8.61 10.54 -3.26
CA TYR A 113 -7.90 10.81 -4.50
C TYR A 113 -7.95 9.60 -5.46
N TYR A 114 -7.69 8.39 -4.99
CA TYR A 114 -7.84 7.18 -5.80
C TYR A 114 -9.28 6.94 -6.26
N GLU A 115 -10.26 7.15 -5.38
CA GLU A 115 -11.68 7.00 -5.73
C GLU A 115 -12.08 7.97 -6.86
N ARG A 116 -11.63 9.23 -6.80
CA ARG A 116 -11.83 10.19 -7.89
C ARG A 116 -11.17 9.74 -9.19
N LEU A 117 -9.94 9.19 -9.13
CA LEU A 117 -9.27 8.66 -10.32
C LEU A 117 -10.03 7.49 -10.94
N ILE A 118 -10.54 6.58 -10.10
CA ILE A 118 -11.35 5.43 -10.54
C ILE A 118 -12.61 5.90 -11.26
N LEU A 119 -13.32 6.89 -10.72
CA LEU A 119 -14.53 7.45 -11.32
C LEU A 119 -14.26 8.19 -12.63
N ASN A 120 -13.16 8.95 -12.70
CA ASN A 120 -12.79 9.73 -13.89
C ASN A 120 -12.22 8.87 -15.02
N HIS A 121 -11.67 7.69 -14.69
CA HIS A 121 -10.99 6.81 -15.63
C HIS A 121 -11.48 5.36 -15.50
N PRO A 122 -12.77 5.09 -15.79
CA PRO A 122 -13.30 3.74 -15.78
C PRO A 122 -12.61 2.88 -16.84
N TYR A 123 -12.63 1.56 -16.64
CA TYR A 123 -12.12 0.64 -17.65
C TYR A 123 -12.97 0.68 -18.92
N LEU A 124 -12.30 0.85 -20.06
CA LEU A 124 -12.92 0.84 -21.38
C LEU A 124 -12.38 -0.33 -22.19
N LYS A 125 -13.26 -1.24 -22.62
CA LYS A 125 -12.90 -2.38 -23.48
C LYS A 125 -12.26 -1.96 -24.81
N THR A 126 -12.56 -0.77 -25.29
CA THR A 126 -12.01 -0.21 -26.54
C THR A 126 -10.53 0.16 -26.43
N ASN A 127 -10.04 0.46 -25.22
CA ASN A 127 -8.66 0.87 -24.96
C ASN A 127 -8.07 0.09 -23.77
N PRO A 128 -7.83 -1.23 -23.92
CA PRO A 128 -7.43 -2.09 -22.81
C PRO A 128 -6.07 -1.73 -22.20
N HIS A 129 -5.16 -1.14 -22.98
CA HIS A 129 -3.83 -0.71 -22.53
C HIS A 129 -3.81 0.65 -21.84
N SER A 130 -4.96 1.31 -21.71
CA SER A 130 -5.02 2.60 -21.01
C SER A 130 -5.04 2.40 -19.49
N ILE A 131 -4.31 3.25 -18.78
CA ILE A 131 -4.37 3.32 -17.33
C ILE A 131 -5.79 3.71 -16.95
N SER A 132 -6.40 2.87 -16.13
CA SER A 132 -7.82 2.87 -15.80
C SER A 132 -8.02 2.35 -14.39
N ALA A 133 -9.28 2.27 -13.95
CA ALA A 133 -9.69 1.70 -12.67
C ALA A 133 -8.98 0.37 -12.31
N LEU A 134 -8.67 -0.49 -13.30
CA LEU A 134 -7.92 -1.75 -13.07
C LEU A 134 -6.53 -1.55 -12.45
N HIS A 135 -5.91 -0.39 -12.65
CA HIS A 135 -4.59 -0.07 -12.09
C HIS A 135 -4.71 0.66 -10.75
N PHE A 136 -5.74 1.50 -10.60
CA PHE A 136 -5.96 2.30 -9.40
C PHE A 136 -6.48 1.48 -8.22
N TYR A 137 -7.33 0.48 -8.46
CA TYR A 137 -7.85 -0.37 -7.39
C TYR A 137 -6.74 -1.13 -6.64
N PRO A 138 -5.84 -1.89 -7.31
CA PRO A 138 -4.73 -2.55 -6.64
C PRO A 138 -3.85 -1.57 -5.84
N ALA A 139 -3.58 -0.38 -6.38
CA ALA A 139 -2.77 0.61 -5.69
C ALA A 139 -3.46 1.19 -4.45
N MET A 140 -4.76 1.50 -4.54
CA MET A 140 -5.56 1.99 -3.41
C MET A 140 -5.65 0.94 -2.30
N PHE A 141 -5.91 -0.32 -2.64
CA PHE A 141 -5.95 -1.40 -1.66
C PHE A 141 -4.56 -1.69 -1.09
N GLY A 142 -3.51 -1.67 -1.90
CA GLY A 142 -2.12 -1.79 -1.43
C GLY A 142 -1.74 -0.70 -0.43
N LEU A 143 -2.17 0.54 -0.67
CA LEU A 143 -2.00 1.64 0.30
C LEU A 143 -2.76 1.36 1.61
N TRP A 144 -3.99 0.86 1.54
CA TRP A 144 -4.76 0.52 2.75
C TRP A 144 -4.11 -0.62 3.54
N VAL A 145 -3.62 -1.67 2.86
CA VAL A 145 -2.85 -2.75 3.51
C VAL A 145 -1.61 -2.20 4.19
N TYR A 146 -0.81 -1.38 3.49
CA TYR A 146 0.38 -0.75 4.06
C TYR A 146 0.06 0.05 5.33
N VAL A 147 -0.95 0.92 5.28
CA VAL A 147 -1.36 1.74 6.43
C VAL A 147 -1.78 0.88 7.62
N ALA A 148 -2.59 -0.15 7.40
CA ALA A 148 -3.04 -1.04 8.47
C ALA A 148 -1.87 -1.81 9.12
N GLN A 149 -0.92 -2.28 8.32
CA GLN A 149 0.26 -3.00 8.80
C GLN A 149 1.21 -2.08 9.59
N GLU A 150 1.46 -0.87 9.08
CA GLU A 150 2.34 0.10 9.75
C GLU A 150 1.74 0.60 11.07
N GLU A 151 0.42 0.86 11.11
CA GLU A 151 -0.27 1.23 12.36
C GLU A 151 -0.15 0.09 13.40
N SER A 152 -0.35 -1.17 12.98
CA SER A 152 -0.18 -2.33 13.86
C SER A 152 1.26 -2.50 14.33
N GLN A 153 2.25 -2.35 13.44
CA GLN A 153 3.67 -2.45 13.78
C GLN A 153 4.06 -1.36 14.79
N PHE A 154 3.71 -0.11 14.51
CA PHE A 154 4.02 1.02 15.39
C PHE A 154 3.44 0.87 16.81
N GLU A 155 2.20 0.39 16.93
CA GLU A 155 1.58 0.15 18.24
C GLU A 155 2.20 -1.05 18.96
N ARG A 156 2.61 -2.09 18.23
CA ARG A 156 3.33 -3.23 18.82
C ARG A 156 4.72 -2.83 19.31
N ASP A 157 5.45 -2.05 18.52
CA ASP A 157 6.74 -1.50 18.92
C ASP A 157 6.57 -0.57 20.15
N ARG A 158 5.43 0.13 20.28
CA ARG A 158 5.12 0.92 21.49
C ARG A 158 4.97 0.06 22.73
N ILE A 159 4.26 -1.05 22.61
CA ILE A 159 4.07 -1.98 23.72
C ILE A 159 5.43 -2.59 24.13
N ASP A 160 6.31 -2.87 23.16
CA ASP A 160 7.65 -3.40 23.41
C ASP A 160 8.56 -2.39 24.11
N ASP A 161 8.57 -1.13 23.66
CA ASP A 161 9.34 -0.04 24.25
C ASP A 161 8.89 0.26 25.70
N GLU A 162 7.58 0.36 25.95
CA GLU A 162 7.01 0.66 27.28
C GLU A 162 7.40 -0.41 28.32
N GLU A 163 7.49 -1.68 27.92
CA GLU A 163 7.91 -2.77 28.82
C GLU A 163 9.42 -2.75 29.09
N SER A 164 10.25 -2.43 28.09
CA SER A 164 11.70 -2.33 28.29
C SER A 164 12.07 -1.22 29.29
N ASP A 165 11.32 -0.12 29.31
CA ASP A 165 11.54 0.98 30.26
C ASP A 165 11.07 0.60 31.68
N GLU A 166 9.97 -0.16 31.83
CA GLU A 166 9.49 -0.68 33.12
C GLU A 166 10.48 -1.67 33.75
N LEU A 167 11.13 -2.53 32.95
CA LEU A 167 12.13 -3.51 33.41
C LEU A 167 13.46 -2.89 33.84
N SER A 168 13.74 -1.63 33.46
CA SER A 168 14.99 -0.95 33.82
C SER A 168 15.00 -0.37 35.25
N ASP A 169 13.84 -0.25 35.90
CA ASP A 169 13.69 0.43 37.20
C ASP A 169 13.47 -0.53 38.41
N GLU A 170 13.23 -1.84 38.19
CA GLU A 170 12.95 -2.81 39.27
C GLU A 170 13.77 -4.11 39.16
N ASP A 171 15.01 -4.10 39.66
CA ASP A 171 15.93 -5.25 39.75
C ASP A 171 15.54 -6.33 40.80
N LEU A 172 14.25 -6.57 41.08
CA LEU A 172 13.77 -7.58 42.06
C LEU A 172 12.44 -8.27 41.67
N ILE A 173 12.28 -8.71 40.42
CA ILE A 173 11.08 -9.43 39.98
C ILE A 173 11.31 -10.95 40.16
N ASP A 174 10.49 -11.61 40.99
CA ASP A 174 10.44 -13.08 41.08
C ASP A 174 9.87 -13.68 39.78
N GLU A 175 10.25 -14.92 39.42
CA GLU A 175 9.81 -15.68 38.22
C GLU A 175 8.26 -15.69 37.98
N TYR A 176 7.47 -15.55 39.04
CA TYR A 176 6.00 -15.44 38.96
C TYR A 176 5.49 -14.07 38.46
N GLY A 177 6.27 -13.00 38.63
CA GLY A 177 5.97 -11.65 38.14
C GLY A 177 6.16 -11.52 36.63
N GLU A 178 7.25 -12.08 36.11
CA GLU A 178 7.59 -12.09 34.67
C GLU A 178 6.50 -12.75 33.83
N ASN A 179 5.91 -13.85 34.31
CA ASN A 179 4.83 -14.53 33.59
C ASN A 179 3.54 -13.68 33.53
N ARG A 180 3.23 -12.91 34.59
CA ARG A 180 2.04 -12.03 34.59
C ARG A 180 2.21 -10.84 33.64
N GLU A 181 3.42 -10.31 33.58
CA GLU A 181 3.80 -9.21 32.69
C GLU A 181 3.81 -9.66 31.22
N SER A 182 4.45 -10.79 30.92
CA SER A 182 4.46 -11.40 29.59
C SER A 182 3.03 -11.71 29.09
N ASN A 183 2.15 -12.24 29.95
CA ASN A 183 0.74 -12.46 29.61
C ASN A 183 -0.01 -11.13 29.35
N ARG A 184 0.29 -10.06 30.11
CA ARG A 184 -0.28 -8.71 29.90
C ARG A 184 0.16 -8.16 28.54
N LYS A 185 1.45 -8.26 28.21
CA LYS A 185 2.00 -7.86 26.90
C LYS A 185 1.35 -8.62 25.75
N GLN A 186 1.28 -9.95 25.85
CA GLN A 186 0.65 -10.81 24.85
C GLN A 186 -0.82 -10.43 24.61
N ALA A 187 -1.58 -10.11 25.68
CA ALA A 187 -2.96 -9.66 25.55
C ALA A 187 -3.08 -8.30 24.84
N LEU A 188 -2.16 -7.36 25.09
CA LEU A 188 -2.12 -6.06 24.39
C LEU A 188 -1.77 -6.24 22.91
N VAL A 189 -0.76 -7.05 22.60
CA VAL A 189 -0.35 -7.37 21.22
C VAL A 189 -1.47 -8.08 20.47
N ALA A 190 -2.13 -9.06 21.11
CA ALA A 190 -3.30 -9.76 20.57
C ALA A 190 -4.43 -8.79 20.24
N LYS A 191 -4.68 -7.79 21.10
CA LYS A 191 -5.67 -6.74 20.86
C LYS A 191 -5.33 -5.89 19.63
N VAL A 192 -4.08 -5.48 19.46
CA VAL A 192 -3.62 -4.72 18.28
C VAL A 192 -3.80 -5.55 17.00
N ARG A 193 -3.41 -6.82 17.03
CA ARG A 193 -3.62 -7.76 15.91
C ARG A 193 -5.10 -8.00 15.61
N GLY A 194 -5.96 -7.98 16.63
CA GLY A 194 -7.40 -8.03 16.46
C GLY A 194 -7.96 -6.82 15.69
N GLN A 195 -7.43 -5.62 15.93
CA GLN A 195 -7.79 -4.42 15.16
C GLN A 195 -7.27 -4.51 13.72
N GLU A 196 -6.05 -5.00 13.53
CA GLU A 196 -5.48 -5.26 12.19
C GLU A 196 -6.33 -6.27 11.41
N LEU A 197 -6.79 -7.33 12.07
CA LEU A 197 -7.67 -8.36 11.50
C LEU A 197 -9.00 -7.75 11.02
N GLU A 198 -9.59 -6.85 11.80
CA GLU A 198 -10.82 -6.15 11.41
C GLU A 198 -10.59 -5.33 10.13
N GLN A 199 -9.48 -4.59 10.04
CA GLN A 199 -9.12 -3.83 8.84
C GLN A 199 -8.92 -4.75 7.63
N ALA A 200 -8.21 -5.88 7.81
CA ALA A 200 -8.00 -6.87 6.76
C ALA A 200 -9.33 -7.44 6.24
N GLN A 201 -10.28 -7.75 7.12
CA GLN A 201 -11.62 -8.21 6.75
C GLN A 201 -12.43 -7.15 6.00
N GLN A 202 -12.32 -5.87 6.39
CA GLN A 202 -12.95 -4.76 5.68
C GLN A 202 -12.39 -4.61 4.25
N ILE A 203 -11.06 -4.72 4.11
CA ILE A 203 -10.37 -4.72 2.82
C ILE A 203 -10.88 -5.89 1.96
N ALA A 204 -10.88 -7.11 2.50
CA ALA A 204 -11.35 -8.30 1.80
C ALA A 204 -12.80 -8.15 1.31
N THR A 205 -13.71 -7.69 2.18
CA THR A 205 -15.12 -7.44 1.82
C THR A 205 -15.25 -6.44 0.67
N ARG A 206 -14.43 -5.38 0.69
CA ARG A 206 -14.44 -4.37 -0.36
C ARG A 206 -13.91 -4.93 -1.68
N ILE A 207 -12.86 -5.75 -1.65
CA ILE A 207 -12.35 -6.44 -2.84
C ILE A 207 -13.39 -7.43 -3.39
N ASP A 208 -14.05 -8.20 -2.53
CA ASP A 208 -15.08 -9.17 -2.92
C ASP A 208 -16.26 -8.47 -3.62
N SER A 209 -16.69 -7.31 -3.11
CA SER A 209 -17.73 -6.50 -3.76
C SER A 209 -17.32 -6.04 -5.16
N LEU A 210 -16.04 -5.77 -5.38
CA LEU A 210 -15.49 -5.36 -6.68
C LEU A 210 -15.41 -6.54 -7.64
N LEU A 211 -14.91 -7.69 -7.17
CA LEU A 211 -14.77 -8.94 -7.93
C LEU A 211 -16.12 -9.52 -8.39
N GLY A 212 -17.24 -9.08 -7.81
CA GLY A 212 -18.59 -9.45 -8.25
C GLY A 212 -19.00 -8.88 -9.62
N SER A 213 -18.24 -7.95 -10.20
CA SER A 213 -18.58 -7.31 -11.48
C SER A 213 -17.44 -7.39 -12.52
N PRO A 214 -17.73 -7.78 -13.78
CA PRO A 214 -16.78 -7.58 -14.88
C PRO A 214 -16.52 -6.09 -15.09
N PRO A 215 -15.28 -5.64 -15.39
CA PRO A 215 -14.09 -6.41 -15.77
C PRO A 215 -13.22 -6.89 -14.59
N TYR A 216 -13.54 -6.51 -13.36
CA TYR A 216 -12.66 -6.69 -12.20
C TYR A 216 -12.53 -8.17 -11.80
N SER A 217 -13.60 -8.94 -12.02
CA SER A 217 -13.67 -10.39 -11.77
C SER A 217 -12.55 -11.21 -12.43
N ASP A 218 -11.93 -10.68 -13.49
CA ASP A 218 -10.90 -11.33 -14.29
C ASP A 218 -9.53 -10.65 -14.23
N SER A 219 -9.38 -9.55 -13.48
CA SER A 219 -8.08 -8.88 -13.31
C SER A 219 -7.16 -9.76 -12.46
N PRO A 220 -6.00 -10.19 -12.99
CA PRO A 220 -5.08 -11.01 -12.22
C PRO A 220 -4.49 -10.26 -11.02
N GLU A 221 -4.31 -8.94 -11.11
CA GLU A 221 -3.75 -8.12 -10.01
C GLU A 221 -4.71 -8.06 -8.81
N ILE A 222 -6.00 -7.85 -9.06
CA ILE A 222 -7.01 -7.78 -7.98
C ILE A 222 -7.22 -9.17 -7.36
N LEU A 223 -7.23 -10.22 -8.18
CA LEU A 223 -7.34 -11.60 -7.70
C LEU A 223 -6.13 -12.00 -6.84
N GLU A 224 -4.93 -11.66 -7.28
CA GLU A 224 -3.71 -11.93 -6.51
C GLU A 224 -3.70 -11.18 -5.19
N LEU A 225 -4.08 -9.90 -5.20
CA LEU A 225 -4.21 -9.11 -3.97
C LEU A 225 -5.24 -9.74 -3.02
N ARG A 226 -6.39 -10.18 -3.52
CA ARG A 226 -7.40 -10.85 -2.69
C ARG A 226 -6.86 -12.14 -2.06
N GLY A 227 -6.08 -12.92 -2.81
CA GLY A 227 -5.43 -14.13 -2.31
C GLY A 227 -4.39 -13.85 -1.23
N MET A 228 -3.56 -12.82 -1.41
CA MET A 228 -2.60 -12.38 -0.39
C MET A 228 -3.30 -11.87 0.88
N VAL A 229 -4.39 -11.11 0.74
CA VAL A 229 -5.20 -10.66 1.89
C VAL A 229 -5.83 -11.84 2.64
N SER A 230 -6.23 -12.91 1.95
CA SER A 230 -6.68 -14.14 2.64
C SER A 230 -5.58 -14.80 3.47
N LEU A 231 -4.34 -14.88 2.96
CA LEU A 231 -3.22 -15.39 3.77
C LEU A 231 -2.98 -14.51 4.99
N TRP A 232 -2.97 -13.20 4.79
CA TRP A 232 -2.79 -12.23 5.87
C TRP A 232 -3.89 -12.35 6.95
N ILE A 233 -5.16 -12.48 6.57
CA ILE A 233 -6.26 -12.77 7.50
C ILE A 233 -6.03 -14.09 8.22
N GLY A 234 -5.63 -15.14 7.50
CA GLY A 234 -5.36 -16.46 8.06
C GLY A 234 -4.28 -16.44 9.14
N ASP A 235 -3.19 -15.71 8.92
CA ASP A 235 -2.12 -15.57 9.89
C ASP A 235 -2.55 -14.70 11.07
N LEU A 236 -3.29 -13.61 10.83
CA LEU A 236 -3.83 -12.75 11.89
C LEU A 236 -4.83 -13.49 12.79
N LEU A 237 -5.65 -14.41 12.27
CA LEU A 237 -6.55 -15.23 13.08
C LEU A 237 -5.82 -16.10 14.10
N ALA A 238 -4.64 -16.62 13.74
CA ALA A 238 -3.80 -17.38 14.67
C ALA A 238 -3.06 -16.46 15.64
N LEU A 239 -2.53 -15.34 15.14
CA LEU A 239 -1.69 -14.42 15.89
C LEU A 239 -2.46 -13.46 16.82
N SER A 240 -3.77 -13.27 16.60
CA SER A 240 -4.64 -12.46 17.48
C SER A 240 -5.07 -13.19 18.75
N LEU A 241 -4.71 -14.47 18.90
CA LEU A 241 -4.94 -15.22 20.12
C LEU A 241 -3.94 -14.79 21.19
N VAL A 242 -4.39 -14.72 22.45
CA VAL A 242 -3.52 -14.39 23.59
C VAL A 242 -2.40 -15.42 23.72
N LYS A 243 -2.74 -16.70 23.55
CA LYS A 243 -1.79 -17.80 23.41
C LYS A 243 -1.90 -18.39 22.01
N PRO A 244 -1.04 -17.96 21.07
CA PRO A 244 -1.06 -18.52 19.73
C PRO A 244 -0.65 -20.00 19.79
N PRO A 245 -1.09 -20.82 18.82
CA PRO A 245 -0.81 -22.26 18.83
C PRO A 245 0.69 -22.55 18.76
N PRO A 246 1.19 -23.63 19.37
CA PRO A 246 2.62 -23.96 19.40
C PRO A 246 3.26 -24.03 18.01
N GLU A 247 2.51 -24.55 17.03
CA GLU A 247 2.92 -24.63 15.62
C GLU A 247 3.29 -23.26 15.00
N PHE A 248 2.84 -22.15 15.60
CA PHE A 248 3.18 -20.78 15.20
C PHE A 248 4.24 -20.13 16.09
N LEU A 249 4.42 -20.59 17.32
CA LEU A 249 5.46 -20.07 18.20
C LEU A 249 6.85 -20.38 17.63
N ASP A 250 7.03 -21.60 17.11
CA ASP A 250 8.27 -22.07 16.48
C ASP A 250 8.63 -21.30 15.19
N GLU A 251 7.64 -20.88 14.40
CA GLU A 251 7.85 -20.16 13.14
C GLU A 251 8.18 -18.67 13.36
N TYR A 252 7.70 -18.07 14.45
CA TYR A 252 7.89 -16.65 14.77
C TYR A 252 8.84 -16.38 15.94
N GLY A 253 9.57 -17.40 16.43
CA GLY A 253 10.64 -17.26 17.41
C GLY A 253 10.16 -16.80 18.80
N TYR A 254 8.92 -17.09 19.16
CA TYR A 254 8.47 -16.89 20.53
C TYR A 254 9.09 -17.97 21.41
N ASP A 255 9.70 -17.57 22.52
CA ASP A 255 10.19 -18.51 23.51
C ASP A 255 8.98 -19.30 24.03
N ALA A 256 8.91 -20.57 23.67
CA ALA A 256 7.90 -21.48 24.17
C ALA A 256 8.19 -21.66 25.66
N MET A 257 7.65 -20.74 26.47
CA MET A 257 7.59 -20.90 27.92
C MET A 257 7.07 -22.31 28.16
N ASP A 258 7.92 -23.15 28.75
CA ASP A 258 7.56 -24.48 29.21
C ASP A 258 6.50 -24.29 30.28
N THR A 259 5.23 -24.17 29.86
CA THR A 259 4.11 -24.17 30.77
C THR A 259 3.94 -25.60 31.23
N ASP A 260 4.74 -25.96 32.23
CA ASP A 260 4.60 -27.20 32.97
C ASP A 260 3.13 -27.40 33.36
N GLY A 261 2.50 -28.41 32.76
CA GLY A 261 1.41 -29.19 33.36
C GLY A 261 0.09 -28.52 33.71
N THR A 262 -0.16 -27.22 33.49
CA THR A 262 -1.48 -26.63 33.75
C THR A 262 -2.39 -26.83 32.55
N ASP A 263 -3.45 -27.64 32.70
CA ASP A 263 -4.53 -27.79 31.72
C ASP A 263 -4.98 -26.40 31.23
N GLU A 264 -4.69 -26.07 29.97
CA GLU A 264 -5.20 -24.86 29.36
C GLU A 264 -6.73 -24.84 29.47
N PRO A 265 -7.34 -23.71 29.86
CA PRO A 265 -8.79 -23.62 29.95
C PRO A 265 -9.44 -24.10 28.64
N PHE A 266 -10.48 -24.92 28.76
CA PHE A 266 -11.21 -25.49 27.61
C PHE A 266 -11.62 -24.42 26.57
N GLU A 267 -11.93 -23.21 27.05
CA GLU A 267 -12.26 -22.05 26.22
C GLU A 267 -11.12 -21.64 25.28
N VAL A 268 -9.88 -21.58 25.77
CA VAL A 268 -8.68 -21.24 24.98
C VAL A 268 -8.44 -22.29 23.89
N ARG A 269 -8.51 -23.58 24.24
CA ARG A 269 -8.35 -24.68 23.28
C ARG A 269 -9.44 -24.67 22.21
N ARG A 270 -10.67 -24.34 22.60
CA ARG A 270 -11.80 -24.20 21.67
C ARG A 270 -11.57 -23.03 20.71
N GLU A 271 -11.16 -21.88 21.22
CA GLU A 271 -10.86 -20.70 20.41
C GLU A 271 -9.71 -20.95 19.41
N GLN A 272 -8.62 -21.58 19.86
CA GLN A 272 -7.51 -22.00 18.99
C GLN A 272 -8.00 -22.93 17.86
N THR A 273 -8.85 -23.91 18.18
CA THR A 273 -9.38 -24.84 17.17
C THR A 273 -10.22 -24.10 16.12
N LEU A 274 -11.08 -23.18 16.56
CA LEU A 274 -11.91 -22.37 15.68
C LEU A 274 -11.06 -21.46 14.79
N ALA A 275 -10.05 -20.80 15.36
CA ALA A 275 -9.13 -19.96 14.61
C ALA A 275 -8.37 -20.76 13.55
N MET A 276 -7.91 -21.96 13.88
CA MET A 276 -7.23 -22.86 12.94
C MET A 276 -8.15 -23.37 11.82
N GLU A 277 -9.41 -23.67 12.13
CA GLU A 277 -10.41 -24.03 11.12
C GLU A 277 -10.65 -22.86 10.15
N GLN A 278 -10.87 -21.66 10.68
CA GLN A 278 -11.05 -20.46 9.87
C GLN A 278 -9.81 -20.13 9.03
N ARG A 279 -8.61 -20.31 9.59
CA ARG A 279 -7.37 -20.14 8.84
C ARG A 279 -7.29 -21.11 7.65
N LYS A 280 -7.63 -22.38 7.83
CA LYS A 280 -7.66 -23.35 6.72
C LYS A 280 -8.62 -22.92 5.61
N VAL A 281 -9.78 -22.36 5.99
CA VAL A 281 -10.73 -21.80 5.03
C VAL A 281 -10.11 -20.63 4.26
N GLU A 282 -9.40 -19.72 4.93
CA GLU A 282 -8.73 -18.59 4.26
C GLU A 282 -7.55 -19.02 3.37
N ILE A 283 -6.76 -20.00 3.79
CA ILE A 283 -5.70 -20.58 2.95
C ILE A 283 -6.30 -21.15 1.66
N HIS A 284 -7.37 -21.93 1.79
CA HIS A 284 -8.02 -22.51 0.61
C HIS A 284 -8.56 -21.42 -0.34
N LYS A 285 -9.20 -20.37 0.19
CA LYS A 285 -9.62 -19.21 -0.62
C LYS A 285 -8.42 -18.56 -1.33
N SER A 286 -7.29 -18.42 -0.63
CA SER A 286 -6.08 -17.86 -1.22
C SER A 286 -5.61 -18.67 -2.42
N GLU A 287 -5.53 -19.99 -2.27
CA GLU A 287 -5.13 -20.90 -3.34
C GLU A 287 -6.06 -20.76 -4.56
N GLU A 288 -7.37 -20.72 -4.35
CA GLU A 288 -8.35 -20.52 -5.43
C GLU A 288 -8.13 -19.20 -6.17
N PHE A 289 -7.96 -18.10 -5.45
CA PHE A 289 -7.74 -16.78 -6.04
C PHE A 289 -6.42 -16.69 -6.80
N LEU A 290 -5.33 -17.21 -6.22
CA LEU A 290 -4.00 -17.22 -6.83
C LEU A 290 -3.96 -18.14 -8.06
N GLU A 291 -4.61 -19.31 -8.01
CA GLU A 291 -4.70 -20.19 -9.16
C GLU A 291 -5.51 -19.54 -10.30
N LYS A 292 -6.62 -18.88 -9.95
CA LYS A 292 -7.41 -18.11 -10.92
C LYS A 292 -6.59 -16.97 -11.53
N ALA A 293 -5.85 -16.21 -10.73
CA ALA A 293 -4.96 -15.16 -11.21
C ALA A 293 -3.90 -15.71 -12.17
N ARG A 294 -3.25 -16.82 -11.82
CA ARG A 294 -2.26 -17.50 -12.68
C ARG A 294 -2.85 -17.96 -14.00
N LYS A 295 -4.05 -18.56 -13.99
CA LYS A 295 -4.78 -18.95 -15.21
C LYS A 295 -5.06 -17.75 -16.11
N ARG A 296 -5.46 -16.60 -15.55
CA ARG A 296 -5.72 -15.37 -16.30
C ARG A 296 -4.44 -14.75 -16.87
N ARG A 297 -3.35 -14.66 -16.10
CA ARG A 297 -2.04 -14.20 -16.61
C ARG A 297 -1.54 -15.05 -17.78
N ARG A 298 -1.64 -16.39 -17.65
CA ARG A 298 -1.27 -17.33 -18.71
C ARG A 298 -2.14 -17.16 -19.95
N GLY A 299 -3.46 -17.11 -19.79
CA GLY A 299 -4.40 -16.90 -20.92
C GLY A 299 -4.11 -15.63 -21.70
N VAL A 300 -3.71 -14.53 -21.05
CA VAL A 300 -3.30 -13.30 -21.74
C VAL A 300 -1.99 -13.51 -22.52
N SER A 301 -0.98 -14.17 -21.93
CA SER A 301 0.29 -14.47 -22.61
C SER A 301 0.13 -15.39 -23.82
N TYR A 302 -0.65 -16.47 -23.67
CA TYR A 302 -0.94 -17.41 -24.76
C TYR A 302 -1.71 -16.75 -25.92
N ASN A 303 -2.64 -15.81 -25.63
CA ASN A 303 -3.31 -15.04 -26.68
C ASN A 303 -2.37 -14.07 -27.40
N MET A 304 -1.40 -13.47 -26.71
CA MET A 304 -0.41 -12.58 -27.35
C MET A 304 0.58 -13.33 -28.24
N GLU A 305 1.03 -14.53 -27.84
CA GLU A 305 1.91 -15.37 -28.67
C GLU A 305 1.21 -15.87 -29.94
N HIS A 306 -0.08 -16.20 -29.85
CA HIS A 306 -0.87 -16.70 -31.00
C HIS A 306 -1.43 -15.59 -31.92
N LEU A 307 -1.28 -14.32 -31.53
CA LEU A 307 -1.60 -13.15 -32.38
C LEU A 307 -0.47 -12.79 -33.36
N HIS A 308 0.68 -13.46 -33.30
CA HIS A 308 1.64 -13.48 -34.40
C HIS A 308 1.08 -14.31 -35.56
N ILE A 309 0.15 -13.71 -36.30
CA ILE A 309 -0.24 -14.18 -37.63
C ILE A 309 1.03 -14.24 -38.47
N GLU A 310 1.37 -15.44 -38.95
CA GLU A 310 2.41 -15.67 -39.95
C GLU A 310 2.29 -14.59 -41.02
N SER A 311 3.30 -13.71 -41.12
CA SER A 311 3.40 -12.80 -42.25
C SER A 311 3.49 -13.66 -43.50
N PRO A 312 2.54 -13.59 -44.45
CA PRO A 312 2.64 -14.38 -45.66
C PRO A 312 3.94 -14.00 -46.36
N SER A 313 4.79 -14.99 -46.56
CA SER A 313 6.06 -14.90 -47.27
C SER A 313 5.91 -14.03 -48.51
N ALA A 314 6.76 -13.03 -48.64
CA ALA A 314 6.82 -12.13 -49.79
C ALA A 314 6.79 -12.91 -51.12
N PRO A 315 6.09 -12.41 -52.15
CA PRO A 315 6.03 -13.09 -53.45
C PRO A 315 7.41 -13.13 -54.09
N THR A 316 7.89 -14.34 -54.35
CA THR A 316 9.10 -14.64 -55.10
C THR A 316 9.07 -13.93 -56.45
N SER A 317 9.98 -12.99 -56.66
CA SER A 317 10.16 -12.32 -57.95
C SER A 317 10.68 -13.33 -58.98
N PRO A 318 10.11 -13.41 -60.19
CA PRO A 318 10.67 -14.25 -61.24
C PRO A 318 11.94 -13.62 -61.83
N SER A 319 13.02 -14.40 -61.86
CA SER A 319 14.29 -14.08 -62.51
C SER A 319 14.12 -13.83 -64.02
N PRO A 320 14.96 -13.00 -64.65
CA PRO A 320 14.86 -12.70 -66.07
C PRO A 320 15.48 -13.83 -66.90
N LEU A 321 14.78 -14.25 -67.96
CA LEU A 321 15.35 -15.06 -69.02
C LEU A 321 15.35 -14.25 -70.32
N TYR A 322 16.57 -14.02 -70.79
CA TYR A 322 17.08 -13.73 -72.15
C TYR A 322 16.19 -13.00 -73.17
#